data_AF-A0A2A5JW57-F1
#
_entry.id   AF-A0A2A5JW57-F1
#
_cell.length_a   1.000
_cell.length_b   1.000
_cell.length_c   1.000
_cell.angle_alpha   90.00
_cell.angle_beta   90.00
_cell.angle_gamma   90.00
#
_symmetry.space_group_name_H-M   'P 1'
#
loop_
_entity.id
_entity.type
_entity.pdbx_description
1 polymer ?
#
loop_
_entity_poly.entity_id
_entity_poly.type
_entity_poly.pdbx_seq_one_letter_code
_entity_poly.pdbx_strand_id
1 'polypeptide(L)'
;MELHTLFNGYIYSDEKLKREQPKHWHFWLPLICYYTGAYSDEVGSLTLDDIYHKQHVHLFHFKTHGKIQSRFVPIHPALWQAGLEPYIKLVQQQKQQRLMFDLPAKTGRYSEKVRIWFSGEGERLGYLQKCGLPNVDQQGLKTAISSLRLNFEQQVRISAIQHGSKASFLYLMGLKEDGQEIAIPSLNLLKQVTSPIRVINPNATWQRFVARD
;
A
#
# COMPACT_ATOMS: atom_id res chain seq x y z
N MET A 1 -7.15 -10.46 9.54
CA MET A 1 -7.65 -9.06 9.48
C MET A 1 -8.79 -9.00 8.49
N GLU A 2 -9.97 -8.51 8.91
CA GLU A 2 -11.16 -8.37 8.06
C GLU A 2 -10.97 -7.22 7.05
N LEU A 3 -10.42 -7.54 5.88
CA LEU A 3 -10.14 -6.55 4.84
C LEU A 3 -11.38 -5.83 4.32
N HIS A 4 -12.51 -6.52 4.26
CA HIS A 4 -13.77 -5.93 3.82
C HIS A 4 -14.19 -4.80 4.76
N THR A 5 -14.24 -5.06 6.06
CA THR A 5 -14.57 -4.04 7.08
C THR A 5 -13.55 -2.90 7.07
N LEU A 6 -12.26 -3.22 6.90
CA LEU A 6 -11.21 -2.20 6.82
C LEU A 6 -11.44 -1.27 5.63
N PHE A 7 -11.57 -1.80 4.42
CA PHE A 7 -11.73 -0.98 3.21
C PHE A 7 -13.16 -0.47 2.96
N ASN A 8 -14.08 -0.68 3.90
CA ASN A 8 -15.40 -0.04 3.97
C ASN A 8 -15.57 0.82 5.23
N GLY A 9 -14.50 1.01 6.02
CA GLY A 9 -14.51 1.90 7.18
C GLY A 9 -14.62 3.37 6.79
N TYR A 10 -14.70 4.27 7.78
CA TYR A 10 -15.02 5.69 7.57
C TYR A 10 -14.12 6.43 6.56
N ILE A 11 -12.86 6.00 6.38
CA ILE A 11 -11.95 6.57 5.38
C ILE A 11 -12.39 6.27 3.94
N TYR A 12 -13.11 5.16 3.72
CA TYR A 12 -13.54 4.69 2.40
C TYR A 12 -15.07 4.76 2.22
N SER A 13 -15.77 5.44 3.14
CA SER A 13 -17.20 5.75 3.05
C SER A 13 -17.42 7.22 2.64
N ASP A 14 -18.66 7.69 2.70
CA ASP A 14 -19.01 9.09 2.37
C ASP A 14 -19.04 10.02 3.61
N GLU A 15 -18.86 9.47 4.82
CA GLU A 15 -19.05 10.21 6.07
C GLU A 15 -17.74 10.35 6.84
N LYS A 16 -17.47 11.54 7.36
CA LYS A 16 -16.37 11.79 8.28
C LYS A 16 -16.78 11.49 9.71
N LEU A 17 -15.81 11.04 10.51
CA LEU A 17 -16.00 10.98 11.95
C LEU A 17 -15.94 12.40 12.55
N LYS A 18 -16.65 12.60 13.66
CA LYS A 18 -16.58 13.85 14.43
C LYS A 18 -15.12 14.14 14.83
N ARG A 19 -14.65 15.34 14.51
CA ARG A 19 -13.25 15.80 14.74
C ARG A 19 -12.19 14.99 13.96
N GLU A 20 -12.57 14.30 12.89
CA GLU A 20 -11.60 13.70 11.98
C GLU A 20 -10.73 14.78 11.33
N GLN A 21 -9.42 14.52 11.24
CA GLN A 21 -8.50 15.32 10.44
C GLN A 21 -8.00 14.44 9.29
N PRO A 22 -8.74 14.35 8.17
CA PRO A 22 -8.34 13.50 7.06
C PRO A 22 -7.02 14.00 6.46
N LYS A 23 -6.17 13.05 6.10
CA LYS A 23 -4.90 13.26 5.41
C LYS A 23 -4.87 12.37 4.19
N HIS A 24 -4.21 12.81 3.13
CA HIS A 24 -4.16 12.08 1.87
C HIS A 24 -3.56 10.69 2.06
N TRP A 25 -2.53 10.59 2.91
CA TRP A 25 -1.93 9.30 3.25
C TRP A 25 -2.85 8.36 4.04
N HIS A 26 -3.89 8.84 4.74
CA HIS A 26 -4.87 7.95 5.40
C HIS A 26 -5.62 7.10 4.36
N PHE A 27 -5.90 7.66 3.18
CA PHE A 27 -6.57 6.99 2.07
C PHE A 27 -5.58 6.17 1.23
N TRP A 28 -4.50 6.81 0.76
CA TRP A 28 -3.63 6.18 -0.24
C TRP A 28 -2.67 5.14 0.34
N LEU A 29 -2.17 5.32 1.55
CA LEU A 29 -1.13 4.44 2.08
C LEU A 29 -1.65 3.00 2.27
N PRO A 30 -2.81 2.74 2.90
CA PRO A 30 -3.31 1.37 3.02
C PRO A 30 -3.63 0.74 1.66
N LEU A 31 -4.18 1.50 0.71
CA LEU A 31 -4.43 1.00 -0.66
C LEU A 31 -3.13 0.58 -1.34
N ILE A 32 -2.09 1.41 -1.32
CA ILE A 32 -0.80 1.07 -1.94
C ILE A 32 -0.16 -0.11 -1.22
N CYS A 33 -0.16 -0.16 0.12
CA CYS A 33 0.34 -1.31 0.88
C CYS A 33 -0.36 -2.63 0.48
N TYR A 34 -1.68 -2.58 0.29
CA TYR A 34 -2.47 -3.75 -0.12
C TYR A 34 -2.13 -4.26 -1.53
N TYR A 35 -2.06 -3.34 -2.51
CA TYR A 35 -1.84 -3.72 -3.91
C TYR A 35 -0.36 -3.95 -4.28
N THR A 36 0.59 -3.63 -3.40
CA THR A 36 2.03 -3.75 -3.70
C THR A 36 2.82 -4.56 -2.67
N GLY A 37 2.21 -4.86 -1.52
CA GLY A 37 2.90 -5.46 -0.38
C GLY A 37 3.98 -4.57 0.24
N ALA A 38 4.12 -3.30 -0.17
CA ALA A 38 5.14 -2.42 0.36
C ALA A 38 4.91 -2.08 1.84
N TYR A 39 6.00 -1.92 2.59
CA TYR A 39 5.95 -1.45 3.97
C TYR A 39 5.58 0.04 4.02
N SER A 40 5.01 0.48 5.16
CA SER A 40 4.60 1.88 5.32
C SER A 40 5.74 2.87 5.19
N ASP A 41 6.98 2.50 5.54
CA ASP A 41 8.16 3.33 5.29
C ASP A 41 8.48 3.44 3.79
N GLU A 42 8.35 2.36 3.02
CA GLU A 42 8.56 2.36 1.56
C GLU A 42 7.50 3.20 0.84
N VAL A 43 6.23 3.09 1.25
CA VAL A 43 5.15 3.91 0.69
C VAL A 43 5.27 5.36 1.15
N GLY A 44 5.67 5.56 2.41
CA GLY A 44 5.86 6.88 3.00
C GLY A 44 6.96 7.68 2.32
N SER A 45 8.03 7.02 1.84
CA SER A 45 9.14 7.65 1.13
C SER A 45 8.93 7.81 -0.38
N LEU A 46 7.88 7.20 -0.95
CA LEU A 46 7.65 7.13 -2.39
C LEU A 46 7.45 8.52 -3.02
N THR A 47 8.21 8.81 -4.06
CA THR A 47 8.20 10.10 -4.78
C THR A 47 7.60 9.99 -6.18
N LEU A 48 7.34 11.13 -6.82
CA LEU A 48 6.92 11.19 -8.22
C LEU A 48 7.94 10.52 -9.16
N ASP A 49 9.24 10.65 -8.86
CA ASP A 49 10.34 10.03 -9.63
C ASP A 49 10.43 8.51 -9.45
N ASP A 50 9.67 7.96 -8.50
CA ASP A 50 9.55 6.52 -8.29
C ASP A 50 8.39 5.89 -9.07
N ILE A 51 7.66 6.70 -9.86
CA ILE A 51 6.61 6.24 -10.79
C ILE A 51 7.20 6.13 -12.18
N TYR A 52 7.25 4.91 -12.71
CA TYR A 52 7.80 4.63 -14.02
C TYR A 52 6.72 4.17 -14.99
N HIS A 53 6.97 4.40 -16.28
CA HIS A 53 6.26 3.76 -17.36
C HIS A 53 7.29 3.13 -18.29
N LYS A 54 7.35 1.79 -18.33
CA LYS A 54 8.31 1.03 -19.14
C LYS A 54 7.60 -0.18 -19.76
N GLN A 55 7.88 -0.46 -21.03
CA GLN A 55 7.29 -1.60 -21.76
C GLN A 55 5.75 -1.67 -21.63
N HIS A 56 5.07 -0.51 -21.68
CA HIS A 56 3.61 -0.39 -21.51
C HIS A 56 3.08 -0.82 -20.13
N VAL A 57 3.93 -0.84 -19.10
CA VAL A 57 3.57 -1.13 -17.71
C VAL A 57 3.93 0.07 -16.82
N HIS A 58 2.95 0.54 -16.06
CA HIS A 58 3.20 1.50 -14.99
C HIS A 58 3.70 0.79 -13.73
N LEU A 59 4.75 1.32 -13.11
CA LEU A 59 5.45 0.68 -12.00
C LEU A 59 5.68 1.68 -10.87
N PHE A 60 5.57 1.22 -9.63
CA PHE A 60 6.25 1.86 -8.51
C PHE A 60 7.64 1.24 -8.33
N HIS A 61 8.65 2.06 -8.07
CA HIS A 61 9.97 1.63 -7.68
C HIS A 61 10.17 1.80 -6.17
N PHE A 62 10.15 0.69 -5.44
CA PHE A 62 10.41 0.71 -4.00
C PHE A 62 11.91 0.53 -3.75
N LYS A 63 12.56 1.63 -3.34
CA LYS A 63 13.96 1.67 -2.91
C LYS A 63 14.07 1.30 -1.44
N THR A 64 15.12 0.57 -1.08
CA THR A 64 15.30 0.00 0.25
C THR A 64 16.73 0.16 0.75
N HIS A 65 16.94 0.07 2.07
CA HIS A 65 18.27 0.13 2.69
C HIS A 65 18.91 -1.27 2.87
N GLY A 66 18.76 -2.16 1.89
CA GLY A 66 19.50 -3.43 1.78
C GLY A 66 18.98 -4.64 2.57
N LYS A 67 18.10 -4.46 3.57
CA LYS A 67 17.46 -5.60 4.30
C LYS A 67 16.61 -6.48 3.41
N ILE A 68 15.85 -5.83 2.53
CA ILE A 68 15.14 -6.44 1.40
C ILE A 68 15.67 -5.74 0.15
N GLN A 69 15.64 -6.41 -1.00
CA GLN A 69 16.10 -5.80 -2.25
C GLN A 69 15.10 -4.74 -2.75
N SER A 70 15.60 -3.77 -3.51
CA SER A 70 14.75 -2.81 -4.21
C SER A 70 14.03 -3.50 -5.36
N ARG A 71 12.82 -3.03 -5.69
CA ARG A 71 11.97 -3.71 -6.67
C ARG A 71 11.02 -2.78 -7.41
N PHE A 72 10.74 -3.13 -8.66
CA PHE A 72 9.64 -2.57 -9.41
C PHE A 72 8.38 -3.41 -9.18
N VAL A 73 7.26 -2.76 -8.86
CA VAL A 73 5.97 -3.40 -8.69
C VAL A 73 4.96 -2.76 -9.64
N PRO A 74 4.26 -3.54 -10.50
CA PRO A 74 3.20 -3.02 -11.35
C PRO A 74 2.12 -2.27 -10.55
N ILE A 75 1.75 -1.08 -11.02
CA ILE A 75 0.63 -0.33 -10.44
C ILE A 75 -0.66 -1.05 -10.82
N HIS A 76 -1.33 -1.60 -9.82
CA HIS A 76 -2.55 -2.37 -10.02
C HIS A 76 -3.68 -1.48 -10.59
N PRO A 77 -4.50 -1.97 -11.55
CA PRO A 77 -5.60 -1.20 -12.15
C PRO A 77 -6.57 -0.57 -11.14
N ALA A 78 -6.80 -1.24 -10.01
CA ALA A 78 -7.66 -0.73 -8.94
C ALA A 78 -7.16 0.60 -8.34
N LEU A 79 -5.85 0.88 -8.36
CA LEU A 79 -5.32 2.18 -7.91
C LEU A 79 -5.67 3.30 -8.90
N TRP A 80 -5.63 3.01 -10.20
CA TRP A 80 -6.08 3.96 -11.23
C TRP A 80 -7.57 4.23 -11.11
N GLN A 81 -8.37 3.18 -10.93
CA GLN A 81 -9.83 3.28 -10.68
C GLN A 81 -10.13 4.05 -9.38
N ALA A 82 -9.32 3.89 -8.34
CA ALA A 82 -9.42 4.67 -7.12
C ALA A 82 -9.06 6.16 -7.30
N GLY A 83 -8.58 6.59 -8.47
CA GLY A 83 -8.27 8.00 -8.76
C GLY A 83 -6.81 8.39 -8.54
N LEU A 84 -5.86 7.46 -8.74
CA LEU A 84 -4.43 7.74 -8.54
C LEU A 84 -3.91 8.82 -9.50
N GLU A 85 -4.38 8.86 -10.74
CA GLU A 85 -3.95 9.89 -11.70
C GLU A 85 -4.36 11.32 -11.26
N PRO A 86 -5.64 11.60 -10.91
CA PRO A 86 -6.01 12.88 -10.29
C PRO A 86 -5.18 13.22 -9.05
N TYR A 87 -4.85 12.23 -8.22
CA TYR A 87 -4.01 12.45 -7.04
C TYR A 87 -2.57 12.83 -7.40
N ILE A 88 -1.94 12.17 -8.37
CA ILE A 88 -0.60 12.52 -8.85
C ILE A 88 -0.59 13.95 -9.39
N LYS A 89 -1.62 14.35 -10.16
CA LYS A 89 -1.78 15.72 -10.66
C LYS A 89 -1.88 16.73 -9.51
N LEU A 90 -2.62 16.40 -8.44
CA LEU A 90 -2.70 17.23 -7.23
C LEU A 90 -1.31 17.42 -6.58
N VAL A 91 -0.54 16.33 -6.41
CA VAL A 91 0.81 16.36 -5.82
C VAL A 91 1.73 17.29 -6.65
N GLN A 92 1.69 17.16 -7.97
CA GLN A 92 2.45 18.00 -8.91
C GLN A 92 2.03 19.48 -8.83
N GLN A 93 0.72 19.77 -8.84
CA GLN A 93 0.19 21.13 -8.75
C GLN A 93 0.59 21.82 -7.44
N GLN A 94 0.64 21.07 -6.34
CA GLN A 94 1.11 21.56 -5.04
C GLN A 94 2.64 21.66 -4.94
N LYS A 95 3.37 21.36 -6.02
CA LYS A 95 4.85 21.34 -6.09
C LYS A 95 5.48 20.42 -5.04
N GLN A 96 4.76 19.38 -4.66
CA GLN A 96 5.24 18.36 -3.74
C GLN A 96 5.96 17.27 -4.53
N GLN A 97 7.00 16.68 -3.92
CA GLN A 97 7.76 15.59 -4.55
C GLN A 97 7.31 14.21 -4.06
N ARG A 98 6.89 14.10 -2.80
CA ARG A 98 6.49 12.84 -2.19
C ARG A 98 5.01 12.60 -2.40
N LEU A 99 4.62 11.37 -2.74
CA LEU A 99 3.20 11.03 -2.85
C LEU A 99 2.49 11.21 -1.52
N MET A 100 3.10 10.79 -0.41
CA MET A 100 2.54 10.99 0.93
C MET A 100 3.06 12.29 1.55
N PHE A 101 3.02 13.43 0.85
CA PHE A 101 3.66 14.68 1.30
C PHE A 101 3.14 15.19 2.66
N ASP A 102 1.89 14.88 3.01
CA ASP A 102 1.26 15.28 4.28
C ASP A 102 1.43 14.26 5.42
N LEU A 103 2.23 13.20 5.20
CA LEU A 103 2.69 12.25 6.22
C LEU A 103 3.97 12.76 6.90
N PRO A 104 3.94 13.19 8.17
CA PRO A 104 5.16 13.64 8.84
C PRO A 104 6.16 12.49 9.06
N ALA A 105 7.44 12.80 8.90
CA ALA A 105 8.53 11.90 9.31
C ALA A 105 8.86 12.11 10.79
N LYS A 106 9.31 11.05 11.46
CA LYS A 106 10.00 11.10 12.74
C LYS A 106 11.36 10.42 12.60
N THR A 107 12.43 11.18 12.83
CA THR A 107 13.82 10.70 12.67
C THR A 107 14.06 10.06 11.29
N GLY A 108 13.53 10.69 10.24
CA GLY A 108 13.64 10.20 8.86
C GLY A 108 12.79 8.97 8.51
N ARG A 109 11.93 8.48 9.42
CA ARG A 109 11.00 7.36 9.18
C ARG A 109 9.54 7.80 9.20
N TYR A 110 8.72 7.11 8.44
CA TYR A 110 7.28 7.37 8.26
C TYR A 110 6.40 6.37 9.02
N SER A 111 6.94 5.19 9.33
CA SER A 111 6.23 4.06 9.89
C SER A 111 5.59 4.34 11.25
N GLU A 112 6.19 5.17 12.10
CA GLU A 112 5.68 5.44 13.44
C GLU A 112 4.31 6.13 13.42
N LYS A 113 4.18 7.22 12.64
CA LYS A 113 2.92 7.96 12.52
C LYS A 113 1.81 7.11 11.90
N VAL A 114 2.17 6.29 10.92
CA VAL A 114 1.26 5.31 10.32
C VAL A 114 0.81 4.28 11.35
N ARG A 115 1.73 3.71 12.15
CA ARG A 115 1.40 2.71 13.18
C ARG A 115 0.48 3.28 14.25
N ILE A 116 0.75 4.50 14.74
CA ILE A 116 -0.10 5.16 15.74
C ILE A 116 -1.49 5.45 15.17
N TRP A 117 -1.59 5.94 13.93
CA TRP A 117 -2.89 6.19 13.31
C TRP A 117 -3.67 4.91 13.05
N PHE A 118 -3.00 3.86 12.55
CA PHE A 118 -3.65 2.63 12.12
C PHE A 118 -4.09 1.77 13.29
N SER A 119 -3.19 1.48 14.23
CA SER A 119 -3.42 0.56 15.36
C SER A 119 -3.70 1.27 16.70
N GLY A 120 -3.47 2.58 16.78
CA GLY A 120 -3.59 3.34 18.04
C GLY A 120 -2.33 3.30 18.91
N GLU A 121 -2.37 4.07 20.00
CA GLU A 121 -1.30 4.18 20.99
C GLU A 121 -1.83 4.59 22.37
N GLY A 122 -1.53 3.79 23.40
CA GLY A 122 -2.13 3.96 24.73
C GLY A 122 -3.65 3.98 24.64
N GLU A 123 -4.27 5.01 25.21
CA GLU A 123 -5.72 5.26 25.18
C GLU A 123 -6.24 5.75 23.81
N ARG A 124 -5.36 6.12 22.87
CA ARG A 124 -5.76 6.64 21.58
C ARG A 124 -6.16 5.50 20.64
N LEU A 125 -7.46 5.43 20.33
CA LEU A 125 -8.00 4.53 19.31
C LEU A 125 -7.46 4.86 17.91
N GLY A 126 -6.96 3.82 17.24
CA GLY A 126 -6.54 3.87 15.84
C GLY A 126 -7.68 3.66 14.86
N TYR A 127 -7.32 3.59 13.59
CA TYR A 127 -8.23 3.30 12.48
C TYR A 127 -8.94 1.96 12.66
N LEU A 128 -8.21 0.90 13.05
CA LEU A 128 -8.78 -0.43 13.25
C LEU A 128 -9.95 -0.38 14.26
N GLN A 129 -9.70 0.14 15.46
CA GLN A 129 -10.71 0.20 16.51
C GLN A 129 -11.90 1.09 16.14
N LYS A 130 -11.64 2.19 15.41
CA LYS A 130 -12.71 3.06 14.90
C LYS A 130 -13.57 2.39 13.82
N CYS A 131 -13.06 1.34 13.16
CA CYS A 131 -13.82 0.50 12.25
C CYS A 131 -14.41 -0.75 12.94
N GLY A 132 -14.35 -0.84 14.27
CA GLY A 132 -14.79 -2.01 15.03
C GLY A 132 -13.90 -3.24 14.85
N LEU A 133 -12.65 -3.07 14.41
CA LEU A 133 -11.70 -4.15 14.21
C LEU A 133 -10.81 -4.37 15.45
N PRO A 134 -10.52 -5.64 15.80
CA PRO A 134 -9.58 -5.94 16.86
C PRO A 134 -8.14 -5.58 16.46
N ASN A 135 -7.32 -5.26 17.46
CA ASN A 135 -5.88 -5.02 17.28
C ASN A 135 -5.05 -6.31 17.24
N VAL A 136 -5.68 -7.46 17.40
CA VAL A 136 -5.06 -8.77 17.30
C VAL A 136 -5.83 -9.59 16.28
N ASP A 137 -5.12 -10.41 15.52
CA ASP A 137 -5.74 -11.38 14.64
C ASP A 137 -6.19 -12.64 15.40
N GLN A 138 -6.75 -13.60 14.66
CA GLN A 138 -7.25 -14.87 15.22
C GLN A 138 -6.16 -15.72 15.86
N GLN A 139 -4.87 -15.44 15.58
CA GLN A 139 -3.71 -16.14 16.13
C GLN A 139 -3.09 -15.39 17.32
N GLY A 140 -3.71 -14.27 17.74
CA GLY A 140 -3.23 -13.44 18.84
C GLY A 140 -2.07 -12.50 18.44
N LEU A 141 -1.73 -12.41 17.15
CA LEU A 141 -0.68 -11.51 16.68
C LEU A 141 -1.24 -10.10 16.47
N LYS A 142 -0.43 -9.08 16.76
CA LYS A 142 -0.83 -7.68 16.58
C LYS A 142 -1.12 -7.39 15.11
N THR A 143 -2.33 -6.90 14.82
CA THR A 143 -2.72 -6.40 13.52
C THR A 143 -2.13 -5.00 13.31
N ALA A 144 -1.42 -4.83 12.20
CA ALA A 144 -0.73 -3.60 11.84
C ALA A 144 -0.88 -3.32 10.35
N ILE A 145 -0.43 -2.14 9.90
CA ILE A 145 -0.44 -1.81 8.48
C ILE A 145 0.35 -2.83 7.65
N SER A 146 1.41 -3.42 8.22
CA SER A 146 2.19 -4.50 7.61
C SER A 146 1.40 -5.79 7.43
N SER A 147 0.27 -5.99 8.12
CA SER A 147 -0.62 -7.13 7.89
C SER A 147 -1.27 -7.10 6.50
N LEU A 148 -1.34 -5.94 5.83
CA LEU A 148 -1.80 -5.84 4.44
C LEU A 148 -0.85 -6.56 3.49
N ARG A 149 0.46 -6.55 3.78
CA ARG A 149 1.47 -7.26 2.99
C ARG A 149 1.26 -8.77 2.97
N LEU A 150 0.76 -9.36 4.06
CA LEU A 150 0.47 -10.80 4.11
C LEU A 150 -0.58 -11.21 3.07
N ASN A 151 -1.57 -10.35 2.83
CA ASN A 151 -2.61 -10.60 1.82
C ASN A 151 -2.05 -10.48 0.39
N PHE A 152 -1.16 -9.52 0.16
CA PHE A 152 -0.43 -9.41 -1.11
C PHE A 152 0.45 -10.65 -1.33
N GLU A 153 1.22 -11.04 -0.31
CA GLU A 153 2.12 -12.18 -0.33
C GLU A 153 1.40 -13.47 -0.71
N GLN A 154 0.28 -13.78 -0.06
CA GLN A 154 -0.50 -14.98 -0.33
C GLN A 154 -0.99 -15.03 -1.79
N GLN A 155 -1.57 -13.94 -2.28
CA GLN A 155 -2.12 -13.87 -3.64
C GLN A 155 -1.01 -13.95 -4.71
N VAL A 156 0.08 -13.21 -4.52
CA VAL A 156 1.22 -13.21 -5.43
C VAL A 156 1.94 -14.55 -5.41
N ARG A 157 2.05 -15.22 -4.24
CA ARG A 157 2.63 -16.56 -4.15
C ARG A 157 1.86 -17.57 -4.99
N ILE A 158 0.53 -17.60 -4.84
CA ILE A 158 -0.34 -18.50 -5.61
C ILE A 158 -0.20 -18.22 -7.11
N SER A 159 -0.31 -16.94 -7.51
CA SER A 159 -0.21 -16.53 -8.91
C SER A 159 1.16 -16.83 -9.52
N ALA A 160 2.24 -16.60 -8.78
CA ALA A 160 3.61 -16.91 -9.21
C ALA A 160 3.83 -18.41 -9.41
N ILE A 161 3.25 -19.26 -8.55
CA ILE A 161 3.27 -20.72 -8.73
C ILE A 161 2.53 -21.12 -10.01
N GLN A 162 1.35 -20.54 -10.26
CA GLN A 162 0.56 -20.79 -11.48
C GLN A 162 1.31 -20.41 -12.76
N HIS A 163 2.14 -19.36 -12.71
CA HIS A 163 3.01 -18.95 -13.81
C HIS A 163 4.40 -19.61 -13.80
N GLY A 164 4.64 -20.59 -12.92
CA GLY A 164 5.91 -21.32 -12.84
C GLY A 164 7.12 -20.45 -12.45
N SER A 165 6.91 -19.33 -11.76
CA SER A 165 7.96 -18.33 -11.50
C SER A 165 8.13 -17.99 -10.02
N LYS A 166 8.85 -18.85 -9.29
CA LYS A 166 9.29 -18.56 -7.90
C LYS A 166 10.06 -17.23 -7.82
N ALA A 167 10.90 -16.94 -8.82
CA ALA A 167 11.66 -15.70 -8.90
C ALA A 167 10.77 -14.45 -8.87
N SER A 168 9.61 -14.46 -9.54
CA SER A 168 8.66 -13.34 -9.52
C SER A 168 8.09 -13.09 -8.13
N PHE A 169 7.75 -14.15 -7.40
CA PHE A 169 7.30 -14.04 -6.01
C PHE A 169 8.40 -13.45 -5.12
N LEU A 170 9.61 -14.01 -5.16
CA LEU A 170 10.74 -13.53 -4.34
C LEU A 170 11.06 -12.06 -4.68
N TYR A 171 11.10 -11.71 -5.97
CA TYR A 171 11.33 -10.36 -6.45
C TYR A 171 10.28 -9.36 -5.92
N LEU A 172 8.99 -9.64 -6.10
CA LEU A 172 7.89 -8.79 -5.64
C LEU A 172 7.83 -8.63 -4.12
N MET A 173 8.29 -9.64 -3.37
CA MET A 173 8.44 -9.56 -1.93
C MET A 173 9.76 -8.91 -1.49
N GLY A 174 10.64 -8.54 -2.40
CA GLY A 174 11.94 -7.98 -2.06
C GLY A 174 12.87 -8.99 -1.36
N LEU A 175 12.59 -10.29 -1.50
CA LEU A 175 13.36 -11.37 -0.90
C LEU A 175 14.56 -11.71 -1.77
N LYS A 176 15.65 -12.09 -1.11
CA LYS A 176 16.89 -12.59 -1.72
C LYS A 176 16.87 -14.12 -1.72
N GLU A 177 17.55 -14.75 -2.67
CA GLU A 177 17.78 -16.19 -2.71
C GLU A 177 19.27 -16.44 -2.46
N ASP A 178 19.57 -17.25 -1.44
CA ASP A 178 20.95 -17.52 -0.98
C ASP A 178 21.79 -16.25 -0.74
N GLY A 179 21.13 -15.21 -0.22
CA GLY A 179 21.73 -13.90 0.05
C GLY A 179 21.93 -13.01 -1.18
N GLN A 180 21.62 -13.50 -2.38
CA GLN A 180 21.77 -12.78 -3.63
C GLN A 180 20.46 -12.11 -4.07
N GLU A 181 20.59 -10.98 -4.75
CA GLU A 181 19.44 -10.28 -5.33
C GLU A 181 18.89 -11.05 -6.51
N ILE A 182 17.56 -11.08 -6.60
CA ILE A 182 16.84 -11.66 -7.72
C ILE A 182 16.86 -10.64 -8.86
N ALA A 183 17.36 -11.07 -10.03
CA ALA A 183 17.28 -10.26 -11.23
C ALA A 183 15.82 -9.92 -11.55
N ILE A 184 15.58 -8.72 -12.08
CA ILE A 184 14.22 -8.28 -12.42
C ILE A 184 13.57 -9.24 -13.42
N PRO A 185 12.45 -9.90 -13.06
CA PRO A 185 11.67 -10.68 -14.02
C PRO A 185 11.07 -9.76 -15.09
N SER A 186 10.64 -10.32 -16.22
CA SER A 186 10.03 -9.49 -17.28
C SER A 186 8.83 -8.71 -16.74
N LEU A 187 8.69 -7.44 -17.14
CA LEU A 187 7.62 -6.57 -16.62
C LEU A 187 6.22 -7.13 -16.94
N ASN A 188 6.09 -7.84 -18.07
CA ASN A 188 4.87 -8.55 -18.43
C ASN A 188 4.56 -9.70 -17.47
N LEU A 189 5.57 -10.50 -17.08
CA LEU A 189 5.37 -11.57 -16.11
C LEU A 189 5.03 -11.00 -14.73
N LEU A 190 5.69 -9.93 -14.28
CA LEU A 190 5.32 -9.26 -13.03
C LEU A 190 3.87 -8.77 -13.06
N LYS A 191 3.43 -8.18 -14.18
CA LYS A 191 2.04 -7.73 -14.38
C LYS A 191 1.04 -8.90 -14.35
N GLN A 192 1.37 -10.01 -15.00
CA GLN A 192 0.54 -11.22 -14.95
C GLN A 192 0.43 -11.76 -13.54
N VAL A 193 1.55 -11.82 -12.81
CA VAL A 193 1.61 -12.32 -11.44
C VAL A 193 0.80 -11.44 -10.47
N THR A 194 0.81 -10.12 -10.63
CA THR A 194 0.06 -9.20 -9.75
C THR A 194 -1.39 -8.97 -10.18
N SER A 195 -1.78 -9.27 -11.42
CA SER A 195 -3.15 -9.05 -11.92
C SER A 195 -4.28 -9.76 -11.16
N PRO A 196 -4.11 -10.96 -10.55
CA PRO A 196 -5.18 -11.63 -9.83
C PRO A 196 -5.41 -11.07 -8.42
N ILE A 197 -4.68 -10.03 -7.99
CA ILE A 197 -4.89 -9.41 -6.68
C ILE A 197 -6.32 -8.89 -6.63
N ARG A 198 -7.08 -9.38 -5.64
CA ARG A 198 -8.50 -9.07 -5.46
C ARG A 198 -8.70 -7.56 -5.35
N VAL A 199 -9.67 -7.03 -6.09
CA VAL A 199 -10.16 -5.67 -5.90
C VAL A 199 -11.00 -5.63 -4.62
N ILE A 200 -10.52 -4.94 -3.58
CA ILE A 200 -11.12 -5.04 -2.25
C ILE A 200 -12.38 -4.17 -2.07
N ASN A 201 -12.39 -2.98 -2.66
CA ASN A 201 -13.55 -2.08 -2.71
C ASN A 201 -13.48 -1.24 -4.00
N PRO A 202 -14.30 -1.52 -5.03
CA PRO A 202 -14.30 -0.76 -6.27
C PRO A 202 -14.87 0.67 -6.10
N ASN A 203 -15.60 0.93 -5.01
CA ASN A 203 -16.20 2.22 -4.73
C ASN A 203 -15.28 3.13 -3.90
N ALA A 204 -14.14 2.63 -3.42
CA ALA A 204 -13.15 3.44 -2.68
C ALA A 204 -12.41 4.38 -3.63
N THR A 205 -12.99 5.54 -3.92
CA THR A 205 -12.41 6.52 -4.84
C THR A 205 -11.91 7.76 -4.11
N TRP A 206 -10.84 8.33 -4.63
CA TRP A 206 -10.22 9.56 -4.15
C TRP A 206 -11.21 10.73 -4.15
N GLN A 207 -12.02 10.81 -5.21
CA GLN A 207 -13.07 11.82 -5.33
C GLN A 207 -14.08 11.73 -4.19
N ARG A 208 -14.53 10.52 -3.82
CA ARG A 208 -15.41 10.35 -2.66
C ARG A 208 -14.72 10.74 -1.38
N PHE A 209 -13.47 10.29 -1.16
CA PHE A 209 -12.71 10.63 0.03
C PHE A 209 -12.58 12.14 0.28
N VAL A 210 -12.34 12.93 -0.77
CA VAL A 210 -12.23 14.41 -0.65
C VAL A 210 -13.58 15.09 -0.50
N ALA A 211 -14.65 14.49 -1.01
CA ALA A 211 -16.00 15.03 -0.97
C ALA A 211 -16.82 14.59 0.26
N ARG A 212 -16.26 13.78 1.16
CA ARG A 212 -16.94 13.33 2.39
C ARG A 212 -17.38 14.52 3.23
N ASP A 213 -18.52 14.38 3.90
CA ASP A 213 -19.05 15.38 4.83
C ASP A 213 -18.70 15.06 6.29
#